data_AF-A0A4Y9PN81-F1
#
_entry.id   AF-A0A4Y9PN81-F1
#
_cell.length_a   1.000
_cell.length_b   1.000
_cell.length_c   1.000
_cell.angle_alpha   90.00
_cell.angle_beta   90.00
_cell.angle_gamma   90.00
#
_symmetry.space_group_name_H-M   'P 1'
#
loop_
_entity.id
_entity.type
_entity.pdbx_description
1 polymer ?
#
loop_
_entity_poly.entity_id
_entity_poly.type
_entity_poly.pdbx_seq_one_letter_code
_entity_poly.pdbx_strand_id
1 'polypeptide(L)' 'MAMAITASEARRDLLGLIERVSLDHSEIEITSKRWSAVLMS' A
#
# COMPACT_ATOMS: atom_id res chain seq x y z
N MET A 1 9.72 -0.19 -9.38
CA MET A 1 9.18 -1.43 -8.80
C MET A 1 8.24 -1.02 -7.69
N ALA A 2 6.97 -1.41 -7.75
CA ALA A 2 6.00 -1.09 -6.69
C ALA A 2 6.43 -1.80 -5.39
N MET A 3 6.44 -1.07 -4.28
CA MET A 3 6.76 -1.63 -2.98
C MET A 3 5.61 -2.55 -2.55
N ALA A 4 5.89 -3.83 -2.29
CA ALA A 4 4.91 -4.77 -1.78
C ALA A 4 4.96 -4.82 -0.25
N ILE A 5 3.82 -4.65 0.40
CA ILE A 5 3.64 -4.78 1.85
C ILE A 5 2.56 -5.80 2.17
N THR A 6 2.53 -6.28 3.40
CA THR A 6 1.44 -7.14 3.87
C THR A 6 0.20 -6.33 4.21
N ALA A 7 -0.97 -6.94 4.13
CA ALA A 7 -2.23 -6.34 4.58
C ALA A 7 -2.22 -5.93 6.06
N SER A 8 -1.43 -6.61 6.89
CA SER A 8 -1.28 -6.26 8.31
C SER A 8 -0.45 -4.99 8.51
N GLU A 9 0.59 -4.79 7.71
CA GLU A 9 1.38 -3.54 7.70
C GLU A 9 0.53 -2.38 7.16
N ALA A 10 -0.17 -2.61 6.04
CA ALA A 10 -1.07 -1.61 5.46
C ALA A 10 -2.12 -1.12 6.46
N ARG A 11 -2.72 -2.04 7.22
CA ARG A 11 -3.72 -1.70 8.24
C ARG A 11 -3.14 -0.84 9.37
N ARG A 12 -1.89 -1.10 9.77
CA ARG A 12 -1.24 -0.39 10.88
C ARG A 12 -0.90 1.06 10.53
N ASP A 13 -0.64 1.35 9.26
CA ASP A 13 -0.09 2.64 8.81
C ASP A 13 -0.85 3.26 7.63
N LEU A 14 -2.16 2.96 7.51
CA LEU A 14 -2.94 3.30 6.32
C LEU A 14 -2.90 4.80 5.97
N LEU A 15 -2.96 5.68 6.96
CA LEU A 15 -2.98 7.13 6.73
C LEU A 15 -1.64 7.62 6.16
N GLY A 16 -0.51 7.15 6.70
CA GLY A 16 0.82 7.49 6.18
C GLY A 16 1.02 6.94 4.76
N LEU A 17 0.48 5.76 4.47
CA LEU A 17 0.53 5.17 3.13
C LEU A 17 -0.32 5.97 2.12
N ILE A 18 -1.50 6.46 2.52
CA ILE A 18 -2.33 7.33 1.67
C ILE A 18 -1.60 8.65 1.38
N GLU A 19 -1.01 9.27 2.39
CA GLU A 19 -0.21 10.49 2.22
C GLU A 19 0.96 10.24 1.24
N ARG A 20 1.66 9.13 1.40
CA ARG A 20 2.79 8.76 0.52
C ARG A 20 2.37 8.56 -0.93
N VAL A 21 1.31 7.79 -1.21
CA VAL A 21 0.88 7.59 -2.60
C VAL A 21 0.37 8.88 -3.23
N SER A 22 -0.18 9.80 -2.43
CA SER A 22 -0.62 11.12 -2.88
C SER A 22 0.57 12.02 -3.25
N LEU A 23 1.63 12.02 -2.43
CA LEU A 23 2.82 12.85 -2.66
C LEU A 23 3.73 12.31 -3.77
N ASP A 24 3.98 11.00 -3.76
CA ASP A 24 4.98 10.37 -4.61
C ASP A 24 4.39 9.75 -5.88
N HIS A 25 3.04 9.76 -6.02
CA HIS A 25 2.27 9.07 -7.07
C HIS A 25 2.73 7.62 -7.34
N SER A 26 3.34 7.01 -6.32
CA SER A 26 3.95 5.70 -6.41
C SER A 26 2.98 4.66 -5.89
N GLU A 27 2.69 3.66 -6.72
CA GLU A 27 1.80 2.56 -6.35
C GLU A 27 2.41 1.69 -5.25
N ILE A 28 1.54 1.18 -4.37
CA ILE A 28 1.90 0.24 -3.31
C ILE A 28 1.07 -1.03 -3.50
N GLU A 29 1.74 -2.15 -3.67
CA GLU A 29 1.06 -3.44 -3.68
C GLU A 29 0.83 -3.91 -2.24
N ILE A 30 -0.42 -4.22 -1.90
CA ILE A 30 -0.81 -4.78 -0.62
C ILE A 30 -1.15 -6.25 -0.84
N THR A 31 -0.38 -7.13 -0.23
CA THR A 31 -0.50 -8.59 -0.39
C THR A 31 -1.01 -9.26 0.87
N SER A 32 -1.65 -10.42 0.70
CA SER A 32 -2.01 -11.30 1.79
C SER A 32 -2.06 -12.75 1.31
N LYS A 33 -2.37 -13.70 2.20
CA LYS A 33 -2.48 -15.11 1.85
C LYS A 33 -3.53 -15.44 0.77
N ARG A 34 -4.57 -14.61 0.59
CA ARG A 34 -5.73 -14.95 -0.27
C ARG A 34 -6.02 -13.94 -1.38
N TRP A 35 -5.47 -12.73 -1.26
CA TRP A 35 -5.80 -11.61 -2.13
C TRP A 35 -4.68 -10.59 -2.11
N SER A 36 -4.56 -9.87 -3.21
CA SER A 36 -3.72 -8.68 -3.35
C SER A 36 -4.59 -7.50 -3.79
N ALA A 37 -4.15 -6.30 -3.45
CA ALA A 37 -4.75 -5.04 -3.85
C ALA A 37 -3.62 -4.04 -4.16
N VAL A 38 -3.93 -2.97 -4.88
CA VAL A 38 -3.00 -1.88 -5.13
C VAL A 38 -3.58 -0.60 -4.55
N LEU A 39 -2.78 0.13 -3.77
CA LEU A 39 -3.09 1.48 -3.33
C LEU A 39 -2.45 2.49 -4.29
N MET A 40 -3.25 3.44 -4.74
CA MET A 40 -2.91 4.49 -5.69
C MET A 40 -3.56 5.82 -5.26
N SER A 41 -3.06 6.96 -5.76
CA SER A 41 -3.62 8.30 -5.51
C SER A 41 -4.98 8.50 -6.17
#